data_AF-A0A7C8Z6Z4-F1
#
_entry.id   AF-A0A7C8Z6Z4-F1
#
_cell.length_a   1.000
_cell.length_b   1.000
_cell.length_c   1.000
_cell.angle_alpha   90.00
_cell.angle_beta   90.00
_cell.angle_gamma   90.00
#
_symmetry.space_group_name_H-M   'P 1'
#
loop_
_entity.id
_entity.type
_entity.pdbx_description
1 polymer ?
#
loop_
_entity_poly.entity_id
_entity_poly.type
_entity_poly.pdbx_seq_one_letter_code
_entity_poly.pdbx_strand_id
1 'polypeptide(L)'
;NLSVLSLKPPFRPINPHPKRLSSKPHQTQLSSPSTKTQDDGIPVDLVKILVQFKSRHNYIRVLQVSRKADHPFRGSRLLLLDGPGNIHSINFLIRTLTDTYFDVFATFPPILPPGPVGLLGFGAGSAAKVILELYPEVVV
;
A
#
# COMPACT_ATOMS: atom_id res chain seq x y z
N ASN A 1 31.87 -21.56 59.51
CA ASN A 1 32.95 -22.40 58.94
C ASN A 1 32.36 -23.21 57.79
N LEU A 2 32.74 -22.87 56.55
CA LEU A 2 32.60 -23.51 55.22
C LEU A 2 31.35 -24.38 54.96
N SER A 3 30.36 -24.08 54.09
CA SER A 3 30.33 -23.75 52.65
C SER A 3 31.26 -24.59 51.75
N VAL A 4 30.69 -25.60 51.09
CA VAL A 4 31.27 -26.23 49.88
C VAL A 4 30.20 -26.27 48.79
N LEU A 5 30.39 -25.39 47.81
CA LEU A 5 29.62 -25.29 46.59
C LEU A 5 30.20 -26.25 45.53
N SER A 6 29.30 -26.90 44.81
CA SER A 6 29.58 -27.74 43.64
C SER A 6 30.15 -26.90 42.48
N LEU A 7 31.29 -27.34 41.94
CA LEU A 7 31.97 -26.76 40.78
C LEU A 7 31.22 -27.11 39.49
N LYS A 8 30.73 -26.10 38.77
CA LYS A 8 30.35 -26.19 37.34
C LYS A 8 31.33 -25.33 36.50
N PRO A 9 31.78 -25.82 35.33
CA PRO A 9 32.76 -25.13 34.50
C PRO A 9 32.18 -23.89 33.78
N PRO A 10 33.01 -22.89 33.45
CA PRO A 10 32.56 -21.66 32.81
C PRO A 10 32.35 -21.87 31.31
N PHE A 11 31.10 -21.92 30.87
CA PHE A 11 30.74 -21.72 29.47
C PHE A 11 30.83 -20.22 29.14
N ARG A 12 31.79 -19.83 28.30
CA ARG A 12 31.86 -18.50 27.69
C ARG A 12 30.91 -18.45 26.48
N PRO A 13 29.92 -17.53 26.44
CA PRO A 13 29.21 -17.26 25.19
C PRO A 13 30.10 -16.42 24.27
N ILE A 14 30.37 -16.94 23.08
CA ILE A 14 31.01 -16.22 21.98
C ILE A 14 29.94 -15.29 21.38
N ASN A 15 30.09 -13.97 21.57
CA ASN A 15 29.27 -12.95 20.90
C ASN A 15 29.77 -12.78 19.46
N PRO A 16 28.99 -13.07 18.41
CA PRO A 16 29.32 -12.64 17.06
C PRO A 16 28.73 -11.25 16.85
N HIS A 17 29.47 -10.20 17.21
CA HIS A 17 29.17 -8.86 16.68
C HIS A 17 29.72 -8.76 15.26
N PRO A 18 28.90 -8.55 14.22
CA PRO A 18 29.42 -8.23 12.90
C PRO A 18 30.05 -6.84 12.95
N LYS A 19 31.34 -6.76 12.59
CA LYS A 19 32.07 -5.50 12.41
C LYS A 19 31.38 -4.69 11.31
N ARG A 20 30.76 -3.58 11.69
CA ARG A 20 30.17 -2.59 10.78
C ARG A 20 31.31 -1.91 10.01
N LEU A 21 31.52 -2.30 8.74
CA LEU A 21 32.38 -1.53 7.85
C LEU A 21 31.71 -0.18 7.59
N SER A 22 32.37 0.89 8.03
CA SER A 22 32.04 2.26 7.66
C SER A 22 32.51 2.51 6.24
N SER A 23 31.59 2.44 5.27
CA SER A 23 31.83 2.98 3.93
C SER A 23 31.58 4.48 3.96
N LYS A 24 32.64 5.27 3.86
CA LYS A 24 32.55 6.70 3.55
C LYS A 24 31.93 6.84 2.15
N PRO A 25 30.92 7.69 1.92
CA PRO A 25 30.46 7.98 0.57
C PRO A 25 31.54 8.81 -0.13
N HIS A 26 32.15 8.24 -1.17
CA HIS A 26 33.02 8.95 -2.08
C HIS A 26 32.13 9.82 -2.98
N GLN A 27 32.22 11.14 -2.85
CA GLN A 27 31.62 12.08 -3.79
C GLN A 27 32.33 11.93 -5.14
N THR A 28 31.72 11.18 -6.06
CA THR A 28 32.07 11.26 -7.47
C THR A 28 31.18 12.33 -8.09
N GLN A 29 31.73 13.54 -8.25
CA GLN A 29 31.21 14.56 -9.13
C GLN A 29 31.33 14.04 -10.57
N LEU A 30 30.33 13.31 -11.03
CA LEU A 30 30.13 13.01 -12.44
C LEU A 30 28.94 13.85 -12.92
N SER A 31 29.26 15.01 -13.49
CA SER A 31 28.35 15.78 -14.32
C SER A 31 27.88 14.89 -15.46
N SER A 32 26.69 14.31 -15.29
CA SER A 32 25.98 13.58 -16.32
C SER A 32 24.69 14.36 -16.66
N PRO A 33 24.37 14.47 -17.96
CA PRO A 33 23.36 15.40 -18.46
C PRO A 33 21.98 14.96 -17.98
N SER A 34 21.09 15.92 -17.71
CA SER A 34 19.73 15.72 -17.21
C SER A 34 19.08 14.45 -17.74
N THR A 35 19.10 13.39 -16.96
CA THR A 35 18.23 12.25 -17.20
C THR A 35 16.85 12.75 -16.87
N LYS A 36 16.08 13.10 -17.90
CA LYS A 36 14.64 13.23 -17.79
C LYS A 36 14.16 11.89 -17.23
N THR A 37 13.84 11.83 -15.94
CA THR A 37 12.90 10.82 -15.47
C THR A 37 11.66 11.03 -16.33
N GLN A 38 11.32 10.03 -17.14
CA GLN A 38 9.96 9.92 -17.66
C GLN A 38 9.07 9.86 -16.43
N ASP A 39 8.54 11.03 -16.06
CA ASP A 39 7.51 11.18 -15.06
C ASP A 39 6.23 10.69 -15.74
N ASP A 40 6.02 9.36 -15.72
CA ASP A 40 4.82 8.68 -16.22
C ASP A 40 3.58 8.96 -15.34
N GLY A 41 3.61 10.04 -14.56
CA GLY A 41 2.51 10.50 -13.74
C GLY A 41 1.36 11.11 -14.55
N ILE A 42 0.20 11.22 -13.92
CA ILE A 42 -0.95 11.90 -14.53
C ILE A 42 -0.72 13.41 -14.44
N PRO A 43 -0.78 14.17 -15.55
CA PRO A 43 -0.66 15.62 -15.53
C PRO A 43 -1.62 16.27 -14.51
N VAL A 44 -1.12 17.24 -13.74
CA VAL A 44 -1.87 17.84 -12.63
C VAL A 44 -3.15 18.54 -13.07
N ASP A 45 -3.18 19.09 -14.29
CA ASP A 45 -4.36 19.70 -14.93
C ASP A 45 -5.46 18.69 -15.25
N LEU A 46 -5.11 17.41 -15.35
CA LEU A 46 -6.03 16.29 -15.55
C LEU A 46 -6.48 15.64 -14.24
N VAL A 47 -6.08 16.19 -13.09
CA VAL A 47 -6.42 15.69 -11.76
C VAL A 47 -7.14 16.77 -10.96
N LYS A 48 -8.30 16.42 -10.39
CA LYS A 48 -9.05 17.29 -9.48
C LYS A 48 -9.03 16.72 -8.07
N ILE A 49 -8.58 17.50 -7.08
CA ILE A 49 -8.75 17.15 -5.67
C ILE A 49 -10.24 17.36 -5.31
N LEU A 50 -10.90 16.30 -4.87
CA LEU A 50 -12.28 16.35 -4.39
C LEU A 50 -12.34 16.66 -2.89
N VAL A 51 -11.43 16.08 -2.11
CA VAL A 51 -11.34 16.31 -0.67
C VAL A 51 -9.90 16.13 -0.21
N GLN A 52 -9.50 16.86 0.83
CA GLN A 52 -8.20 16.75 1.46
C GLN A 52 -8.31 17.13 2.93
N PHE A 53 -7.92 16.24 3.84
CA PHE A 53 -7.93 16.51 5.27
C PHE A 53 -6.96 15.58 6.02
N LYS A 54 -6.64 15.91 7.27
CA LYS A 54 -5.81 15.08 8.14
C LYS A 54 -6.70 14.50 9.25
N SER A 55 -6.75 13.18 9.36
CA SER A 55 -7.34 12.49 10.50
C SER A 55 -6.30 12.31 11.61
N ARG A 56 -6.69 11.67 12.72
CA ARG A 56 -5.75 11.28 13.78
C ARG A 56 -4.64 10.35 13.27
N HIS A 57 -4.93 9.55 12.25
CA HIS A 57 -4.06 8.46 11.82
C HIS A 57 -3.46 8.66 10.42
N ASN A 58 -4.16 9.36 9.52
CA ASN A 58 -3.75 9.47 8.12
C ASN A 58 -3.97 10.87 7.55
N TYR A 59 -3.14 11.22 6.58
CA TYR A 59 -3.47 12.30 5.66
C TYR A 59 -4.30 11.75 4.51
N ILE A 60 -5.53 12.23 4.34
CA ILE A 60 -6.51 11.69 3.39
C ILE A 60 -6.69 12.66 2.24
N ARG A 61 -6.56 12.16 1.01
CA ARG A 61 -6.91 12.88 -0.21
C ARG A 61 -7.75 12.01 -1.13
N VAL A 62 -8.82 12.57 -1.69
CA VAL A 62 -9.55 11.93 -2.79
C VAL A 62 -9.33 12.75 -4.05
N LEU A 63 -8.84 12.09 -5.08
CA LEU A 63 -8.59 12.66 -6.40
C LEU A 63 -9.60 12.12 -7.40
N GLN A 64 -9.95 12.93 -8.39
CA GLN A 64 -10.65 12.51 -9.59
C GLN A 64 -9.73 12.69 -10.78
N VAL A 65 -9.52 11.61 -11.53
CA VAL A 65 -8.75 11.62 -12.77
C VAL A 65 -9.69 11.93 -13.94
N SER A 66 -9.29 12.86 -14.80
CA SER A 66 -10.03 13.22 -16.00
C SER A 66 -10.21 12.03 -16.95
N ARG A 67 -11.35 11.97 -17.64
CA ARG A 67 -11.58 10.99 -18.72
C ARG A 67 -10.75 11.27 -19.98
N LYS A 68 -10.10 12.44 -20.05
CA LYS A 68 -9.20 12.83 -21.15
C LYS A 68 -7.75 12.38 -20.92
N ALA A 69 -7.42 11.89 -19.71
CA ALA A 69 -6.08 11.41 -19.42
C ALA A 69 -5.76 10.15 -20.22
N ASP A 70 -4.55 10.10 -20.76
CA ASP A 70 -3.96 8.90 -21.35
C ASP A 70 -3.26 8.10 -20.23
N HIS A 71 -4.06 7.47 -19.37
CA HIS A 71 -3.58 6.74 -18.20
C HIS A 71 -4.58 5.64 -17.81
N PRO A 72 -4.16 4.48 -17.28
CA PRO A 72 -5.09 3.42 -16.83
C PRO A 72 -6.17 3.89 -15.84
N PHE A 73 -5.86 4.91 -15.05
CA PHE A 73 -6.78 5.49 -14.06
C PHE A 73 -7.75 6.53 -14.62
N ARG A 74 -7.80 6.71 -15.95
CA ARG A 74 -8.71 7.63 -16.63
C ARG A 74 -10.17 7.50 -16.15
N GLY A 75 -10.74 8.58 -15.65
CA GLY A 75 -12.12 8.61 -15.16
C GLY A 75 -12.35 7.94 -13.80
N SER A 76 -11.29 7.53 -13.09
CA SER A 76 -11.39 6.96 -11.74
C SER A 76 -11.42 8.04 -10.65
N ARG A 77 -11.81 7.60 -9.45
CA ARG A 77 -11.55 8.29 -8.19
C ARG A 77 -10.50 7.50 -7.41
N LEU A 78 -9.48 8.20 -6.93
CA LEU A 78 -8.37 7.61 -6.18
C LEU A 78 -8.41 8.10 -4.75
N LEU A 79 -8.35 7.17 -3.79
CA LEU A 79 -8.10 7.49 -2.39
C LEU A 79 -6.60 7.35 -2.12
N LEU A 80 -6.00 8.45 -1.67
CA LEU A 80 -4.60 8.50 -1.28
C LEU A 80 -4.52 8.66 0.23
N LEU A 81 -3.68 7.85 0.87
CA LEU A 81 -3.33 8.01 2.28
C LEU A 81 -1.83 8.31 2.44
N ASP A 82 -1.51 8.99 3.54
CA ASP A 82 -0.17 9.26 4.06
C ASP A 82 0.75 10.14 3.19
N GLY A 83 1.93 10.42 3.76
CA GLY A 83 2.90 11.43 3.32
C GLY A 83 3.51 11.31 1.91
N PRO A 84 3.49 10.17 1.20
CA PRO A 84 3.86 10.12 -0.22
C PRO A 84 2.65 10.07 -1.17
N GLY A 85 1.41 9.96 -0.67
CA GLY A 85 0.22 9.86 -1.52
C GLY A 85 0.05 8.51 -2.19
N ASN A 86 0.30 7.42 -1.46
CA ASN A 86 0.07 6.07 -1.96
C ASN A 86 -1.41 5.87 -2.31
N ILE A 87 -1.69 5.17 -3.40
CA ILE A 87 -3.07 4.80 -3.76
C ILE A 87 -3.51 3.68 -2.82
N HIS A 88 -4.45 3.99 -1.93
CA HIS A 88 -5.07 3.02 -1.03
C HIS A 88 -6.39 2.49 -1.56
N SER A 89 -7.00 3.17 -2.52
CA SER A 89 -8.16 2.65 -3.23
C SER A 89 -8.39 3.32 -4.57
N ILE A 90 -9.02 2.58 -5.48
CA ILE A 90 -9.48 3.05 -6.78
C ILE A 90 -10.94 2.67 -6.97
N ASN A 91 -11.73 3.57 -7.53
CA ASN A 91 -13.11 3.29 -7.92
C ASN A 91 -13.41 3.94 -9.28
N PHE A 92 -14.06 3.20 -10.16
CA PHE A 92 -14.60 3.72 -11.42
C PHE A 92 -16.12 3.89 -11.29
N LEU A 93 -16.64 5.00 -11.82
CA LEU A 93 -18.08 5.27 -11.73
C LEU A 93 -18.90 4.35 -12.65
N ILE A 94 -18.35 3.97 -13.81
CA ILE A 94 -19.07 3.23 -14.87
C ILE A 94 -18.58 1.77 -14.95
N ARG A 95 -17.43 1.45 -14.36
CA ARG A 95 -16.80 0.14 -14.45
C ARG A 95 -16.81 -0.54 -13.08
N THR A 96 -17.17 -1.82 -13.09
CA THR A 96 -17.10 -2.70 -11.92
C THR A 96 -15.66 -2.97 -11.55
N LEU A 97 -14.94 -3.66 -12.44
CA LEU A 97 -13.56 -4.08 -12.22
C LEU A 97 -12.59 -2.89 -12.24
N THR A 98 -11.52 -3.03 -11.48
CA THR A 98 -10.52 -1.98 -11.27
C THR A 98 -9.22 -2.25 -12.02
N ASP A 99 -9.03 -3.45 -12.55
CA ASP A 99 -7.77 -4.00 -13.05
C ASP A 99 -6.66 -3.96 -12.00
N THR A 100 -7.04 -4.17 -10.72
CA THR A 100 -6.10 -4.18 -9.60
C THR A 100 -6.39 -5.35 -8.67
N TYR A 101 -5.61 -5.46 -7.58
CA TYR A 101 -5.80 -6.49 -6.57
C TYR A 101 -7.20 -6.48 -5.92
N PHE A 102 -7.98 -5.39 -6.03
CA PHE A 102 -9.37 -5.36 -5.56
C PHE A 102 -10.24 -6.40 -6.28
N ASP A 103 -9.95 -6.70 -7.54
CA ASP A 103 -10.75 -7.61 -8.36
C ASP A 103 -10.57 -9.07 -7.92
N VAL A 104 -9.43 -9.39 -7.28
CA VAL A 104 -9.17 -10.71 -6.69
C VAL A 104 -10.16 -10.99 -5.57
N PHE A 105 -10.66 -9.98 -4.85
CA PHE A 105 -11.65 -10.23 -3.80
C PHE A 105 -12.97 -10.80 -4.34
N ALA A 106 -13.34 -10.51 -5.58
CA ALA A 106 -14.51 -11.14 -6.20
C ALA A 106 -14.30 -12.60 -6.59
N THR A 107 -13.09 -13.15 -6.51
CA THR A 107 -12.91 -14.60 -6.70
C THR A 107 -13.17 -15.40 -5.43
N PHE A 108 -13.36 -14.73 -4.27
CA PHE A 108 -13.54 -15.41 -2.99
C PHE A 108 -14.95 -15.93 -2.70
N PRO A 109 -16.06 -15.22 -3.00
CA PRO A 109 -17.38 -15.69 -2.60
C PRO A 109 -17.72 -17.14 -2.97
N PRO A 110 -17.35 -17.65 -4.17
CA PRO A 110 -17.63 -19.05 -4.53
C PRO A 110 -16.84 -20.11 -3.74
N ILE A 111 -15.73 -19.74 -3.11
CA ILE A 111 -14.86 -20.69 -2.38
C ILE A 111 -15.00 -20.58 -0.87
N LEU A 112 -15.72 -19.56 -0.38
CA LEU A 112 -15.98 -19.37 1.04
C LEU A 112 -17.16 -20.24 1.48
N PRO A 113 -17.20 -20.70 2.74
CA PRO A 113 -18.38 -21.32 3.31
C PRO A 113 -19.59 -20.37 3.25
N PRO A 114 -20.83 -20.90 3.22
CA PRO A 114 -22.03 -20.07 3.24
C PRO A 114 -22.08 -19.17 4.47
N GLY A 115 -22.44 -17.90 4.27
CA GLY A 115 -22.64 -16.93 5.34
C GLY A 115 -22.14 -15.53 4.99
N PRO A 116 -22.23 -14.58 5.94
CA PRO A 116 -21.72 -13.22 5.76
C PRO A 116 -20.19 -13.19 5.62
N VAL A 117 -19.69 -12.28 4.80
CA VAL A 117 -18.26 -12.10 4.51
C VAL A 117 -17.75 -10.81 5.16
N GLY A 118 -16.89 -10.95 6.17
CA GLY A 118 -16.23 -9.80 6.79
C GLY A 118 -15.02 -9.32 5.99
N LEU A 119 -14.97 -8.04 5.64
CA LEU A 119 -13.78 -7.39 5.06
C LEU A 119 -13.05 -6.56 6.13
N LEU A 120 -11.90 -7.06 6.62
CA LEU A 120 -11.06 -6.33 7.56
C LEU A 120 -10.14 -5.36 6.81
N GLY A 121 -10.33 -4.05 7.02
CA GLY A 121 -9.61 -3.00 6.31
C GLY A 121 -10.44 -2.42 5.15
N PHE A 122 -9.79 -2.07 4.03
CA PHE A 122 -10.46 -1.64 2.79
C PHE A 122 -11.55 -0.55 2.94
N GLY A 123 -11.34 0.42 3.84
CA GLY A 123 -12.36 1.39 4.24
C GLY A 123 -12.92 2.32 3.16
N ALA A 124 -12.39 2.26 1.93
CA ALA A 124 -12.96 2.95 0.76
C ALA A 124 -14.13 2.17 0.10
N GLY A 125 -14.30 0.89 0.44
CA GLY A 125 -15.38 0.06 -0.07
C GLY A 125 -15.19 -0.52 -1.47
N SER A 126 -14.07 -0.29 -2.16
CA SER A 126 -13.88 -0.83 -3.53
C SER A 126 -13.92 -2.35 -3.60
N ALA A 127 -13.33 -3.06 -2.63
CA ALA A 127 -13.42 -4.52 -2.56
C ALA A 127 -14.87 -4.99 -2.36
N ALA A 128 -15.58 -4.38 -1.42
CA ALA A 128 -16.99 -4.67 -1.14
C ALA A 128 -17.87 -4.42 -2.38
N LYS A 129 -17.67 -3.28 -3.06
CA LYS A 129 -18.38 -2.93 -4.29
C LYS A 129 -18.20 -4.01 -5.37
N VAL A 130 -16.96 -4.43 -5.63
CA VAL A 130 -16.67 -5.43 -6.67
C VAL A 130 -17.28 -6.79 -6.32
N ILE A 131 -17.26 -7.20 -5.04
CA ILE A 131 -17.96 -8.40 -4.58
C ILE A 131 -19.46 -8.28 -4.82
N LEU A 132 -20.10 -7.20 -4.33
CA LEU A 132 -21.56 -7.04 -4.39
C LEU A 132 -22.12 -6.81 -5.80
N GLU A 133 -21.33 -6.24 -6.71
CA GLU A 133 -21.73 -6.12 -8.12
C GLU A 133 -21.70 -7.46 -8.87
N LEU A 134 -20.85 -8.40 -8.46
CA LEU A 134 -20.74 -9.72 -9.09
C LEU A 134 -21.55 -10.81 -8.39
N TYR A 135 -21.75 -10.68 -7.07
CA TYR A 135 -22.49 -11.60 -6.21
C TYR A 135 -23.47 -10.81 -5.33
N PRO A 136 -24.58 -10.32 -5.92
CA PRO A 136 -25.54 -9.47 -5.22
C PRO A 136 -26.24 -10.18 -4.04
N GLU A 137 -26.18 -11.51 -3.98
CA GLU A 137 -26.68 -12.33 -2.88
C GLU A 137 -25.75 -12.40 -1.66
N VAL A 138 -24.48 -12.01 -1.81
CA VAL A 138 -23.51 -12.02 -0.71
C VAL A 138 -23.82 -10.88 0.26
N VAL A 139 -23.73 -11.19 1.56
CA VAL A 139 -23.79 -10.19 2.63
C VAL A 139 -22.36 -9.83 3.02
N VAL A 140 -21.98 -8.55 2.83
CA VAL A 140 -20.68 -7.98 3.19
C VAL A 140 -20.82 -6.96 4.32
#